data_AF-A0A966PMY3-F1
#
_entry.id   AF-A0A966PMY3-F1
#
_cell.length_a   1.000
_cell.length_b   1.000
_cell.length_c   1.000
_cell.angle_alpha   90.00
_cell.angle_beta   90.00
_cell.angle_gamma   90.00
#
_symmetry.space_group_name_H-M   'P 1'
#
loop_
_entity.id
_entity.type
_entity.pdbx_description
1 polymer ?
#
loop_
_entity_poly.entity_id
_entity_poly.type
_entity_poly.pdbx_seq_one_letter_code
_entity_poly.pdbx_strand_id
1 'polypeptide(L)' 'PEVAGDAARLCPTSDRDSWVSALTEVLQNHDIRSQMIATGTRQRERFDWSSTSRELTDLYSSLVERV' A
#
# COMPACT_ATOMS: atom_id res chain seq x y z
N PRO A 1 0.38 8.82 3.12
CA PRO A 1 1.24 8.08 2.16
C PRO A 1 0.37 7.27 1.20
N GLU A 2 0.60 7.41 -0.10
CA GLU A 2 -0.22 6.95 -1.22
C GLU A 2 -0.38 5.43 -1.24
N VAL A 3 0.69 4.70 -0.89
CA VAL A 3 0.73 3.22 -0.87
C VAL A 3 0.45 2.68 0.53
N ALA A 4 1.21 3.14 1.53
CA ALA A 4 1.19 2.59 2.88
C ALA A 4 -0.11 2.82 3.65
N GLY A 5 -0.78 3.97 3.43
CA GLY A 5 -1.98 4.36 4.21
C GLY A 5 -1.81 4.10 5.72
N ASP A 6 -2.83 3.51 6.33
CA ASP A 6 -2.83 3.04 7.71
C ASP A 6 -2.39 1.56 7.85
N ALA A 7 -1.96 0.94 6.75
CA ALA A 7 -1.53 -0.46 6.72
C ALA A 7 -0.10 -0.66 7.25
N ALA A 8 0.68 0.42 7.38
CA ALA A 8 2.07 0.36 7.83
C ALA A 8 2.39 1.44 8.86
N ARG A 9 3.40 1.18 9.69
CA ARG A 9 4.07 2.20 10.50
C ARG A 9 5.15 2.85 9.65
N LEU A 10 5.10 4.17 9.51
CA LEU A 10 6.15 4.94 8.84
C LEU A 10 7.22 5.37 9.84
N CYS A 11 8.48 5.16 9.46
CA CYS A 11 9.63 5.59 10.24
C CYS A 11 10.50 6.53 9.39
N PRO A 12 11.16 7.53 10.00
CA PRO A 12 12.16 8.33 9.30
C PRO A 12 13.29 7.44 8.76
N THR A 13 13.74 7.70 7.54
CA THR A 13 14.76 6.86 6.87
C THR A 13 16.12 6.90 7.56
N SER A 14 16.45 8.00 8.24
CA SER A 14 17.73 8.20 8.94
C SER A 14 17.69 7.84 10.43
N ASP A 15 16.54 7.43 10.97
CA ASP A 15 16.37 7.18 12.41
C ASP A 15 16.32 5.69 12.73
N ARG A 16 17.49 5.16 13.10
CA ARG A 16 17.69 3.76 13.48
C ARG A 16 16.81 3.35 14.66
N ASP A 17 16.67 4.20 15.67
CA ASP A 17 16.00 3.83 16.92
C ASP A 17 14.49 3.75 16.69
N SER A 18 13.94 4.65 15.88
CA SER A 18 12.55 4.56 15.40
C SER A 18 12.28 3.23 14.67
N TRP A 19 13.19 2.80 13.80
CA TRP A 19 13.06 1.51 13.11
C TRP A 19 13.11 0.32 14.07
N VAL A 20 14.06 0.31 15.00
CA VAL A 20 14.17 -0.77 16.00
C VAL A 20 12.89 -0.84 16.83
N SER A 21 12.42 0.29 17.36
CA SER A 21 11.20 0.34 18.16
C SER A 21 9.97 -0.14 17.39
N ALA A 22 9.79 0.32 16.15
CA ALA A 22 8.65 -0.08 15.33
C ALA A 22 8.67 -1.58 15.00
N LEU A 23 9.84 -2.13 14.65
CA LEU A 23 9.98 -3.57 14.40
C LEU A 23 9.69 -4.38 15.66
N THR A 24 10.25 -3.98 16.80
CA THR A 24 10.00 -4.66 18.08
C THR A 24 8.52 -4.63 18.44
N GLU A 25 7.85 -3.49 18.32
CA GLU A 25 6.42 -3.34 18.61
C GLU A 25 5.57 -4.27 17.72
N VAL A 26 5.80 -4.28 16.41
CA VAL A 26 5.03 -5.10 15.46
C VAL A 26 5.25 -6.61 15.70
N LEU A 27 6.48 -7.01 16.06
CA LEU A 27 6.80 -8.40 16.32
C LEU A 27 6.20 -8.89 17.65
N GLN A 28 6.19 -8.03 18.67
CA GLN A 28 5.79 -8.42 20.03
C GLN A 28 4.31 -8.17 20.33
N ASN A 29 3.66 -7.22 19.64
CA ASN A 29 2.26 -6.89 19.85
C ASN A 29 1.38 -7.56 18.75
N HIS A 30 0.65 -8.59 19.15
CA HIS A 30 -0.23 -9.33 18.26
C HIS A 30 -1.33 -8.45 17.64
N ASP A 31 -1.93 -7.56 18.43
CA ASP A 31 -3.08 -6.76 17.99
C ASP A 31 -2.66 -5.75 16.92
N ILE A 32 -1.52 -5.09 17.12
CA ILE A 32 -0.95 -4.16 16.13
C ILE A 32 -0.64 -4.90 14.83
N ARG A 33 -0.02 -6.09 14.92
CA ARG A 33 0.28 -6.91 13.75
C ARG A 33 -0.99 -7.32 13.01
N SER A 34 -2.01 -7.81 13.72
CA SER A 34 -3.29 -8.19 13.13
C SER A 34 -3.99 -7.02 12.44
N GLN A 35 -3.97 -5.83 13.05
CA GLN A 35 -4.54 -4.63 12.46
C GLN A 35 -3.81 -4.22 11.17
N MET A 36 -2.47 -4.26 11.18
CA MET A 36 -1.66 -3.95 9.99
C MET A 36 -1.93 -4.94 8.84
N ILE A 37 -2.01 -6.25 9.14
CA ILE A 37 -2.34 -7.27 8.14
C ILE A 37 -3.74 -7.03 7.55
N ALA A 38 -4.74 -6.82 8.40
CA ALA A 38 -6.12 -6.60 7.96
C ALA A 38 -6.23 -5.36 7.07
N THR A 39 -5.57 -4.27 7.46
CA THR A 39 -5.60 -3.01 6.71
C THR A 39 -4.81 -3.11 5.42
N GLY A 40 -3.65 -3.77 5.42
CA GLY A 40 -2.88 -4.05 4.20
C GLY A 40 -3.62 -4.95 3.21
N THR A 41 -4.36 -5.93 3.73
CA THR A 41 -5.20 -6.80 2.89
C THR A 41 -6.29 -6.02 2.19
N ARG A 42 -6.97 -5.08 2.89
CA ARG A 42 -7.95 -4.18 2.26
C ARG A 42 -7.29 -3.25 1.23
N GLN A 43 -6.11 -2.72 1.54
CA GLN A 43 -5.39 -1.78 0.68
C GLN A 43 -5.04 -2.40 -0.69
N ARG A 44 -4.84 -3.73 -0.76
CA ARG A 44 -4.61 -4.48 -2.01
C ARG A 44 -5.70 -4.24 -3.05
N GLU A 45 -6.96 -4.04 -2.65
CA GLU A 45 -8.09 -3.85 -3.58
C GLU A 45 -7.90 -2.62 -4.48
N ARG A 46 -7.11 -1.64 -4.04
CA ARG A 46 -6.79 -0.43 -4.82
C ARG A 46 -5.76 -0.66 -5.92
N PHE A 47 -5.02 -1.77 -5.86
CA PHE A 47 -3.91 -2.07 -6.76
C PHE A 47 -4.19 -3.33 -7.58
N ASP A 48 -5.31 -3.32 -8.31
CA ASP A 48 -5.74 -4.43 -9.16
C ASP A 48 -5.18 -4.32 -10.59
N TRP A 49 -4.50 -5.39 -11.02
CA TRP A 49 -3.91 -5.45 -12.36
C TRP A 49 -4.97 -5.51 -13.45
N SER A 50 -6.08 -6.20 -13.20
CA SER A 50 -7.14 -6.35 -14.21
C SER A 50 -7.75 -4.99 -14.55
N SER A 51 -8.06 -4.18 -13.53
CA SER A 51 -8.57 -2.82 -13.68
C SER A 51 -7.55 -1.91 -14.35
N THR A 52 -6.28 -1.96 -13.91
CA THR A 52 -5.19 -1.20 -14.54
C THR A 52 -5.07 -1.50 -16.04
N SER A 53 -5.11 -2.77 -16.43
CA SER A 53 -4.97 -3.18 -17.83
C SER A 53 -6.13 -2.71 -18.72
N ARG A 54 -7.36 -2.78 -18.21
CA ARG A 54 -8.56 -2.31 -18.93
C ARG A 54 -8.53 -0.80 -19.08
N GLU A 55 -8.34 -0.07 -17.99
CA GLU A 55 -8.33 1.40 -18.00
C GLU A 55 -7.22 1.96 -18.89
N LEU A 56 -6.04 1.33 -18.89
CA LEU A 56 -4.96 1.71 -19.79
C LEU A 56 -5.34 1.48 -21.26
N THR A 57 -5.94 0.33 -21.58
CA THR A 57 -6.38 0.02 -22.94
C THR A 57 -7.47 0.99 -23.42
N ASP A 58 -8.45 1.27 -22.58
CA ASP A 58 -9.53 2.22 -22.85
C ASP A 58 -8.98 3.62 -23.12
N LEU A 59 -8.00 4.06 -22.32
CA LEU A 59 -7.31 5.33 -22.51
C LEU A 59 -6.66 5.41 -23.91
N TYR A 60 -5.84 4.41 -24.28
CA TYR A 60 -5.20 4.40 -25.59
C TYR A 60 -6.21 4.33 -26.74
N SER A 61 -7.27 3.54 -26.59
CA SER A 61 -8.33 3.43 -27.61
C SER A 61 -9.03 4.78 -27.81
N SER A 62 -9.32 5.50 -26.72
CA SER A 62 -9.94 6.84 -26.78
C SER A 62 -9.07 7.87 -27.50
N LEU A 63 -7.74 7.69 -27.52
CA LEU A 63 -6.82 8.59 -28.23
C LEU A 63 -6.79 8.29 -29.72
N VAL A 64 -6.94 7.02 -30.12
CA VAL A 64 -6.97 6.61 -31.52
C VAL A 64 -8.29 7.01 -32.19
N GLU A 65 -9.42 6.88 -31.49
CA GLU A 65 -10.76 7.23 -32.01
C GLU A 65 -11.00 8.75 -32.16
N ARG A 66 -10.11 9.58 -31.61
CA ARG A 66 -10.19 11.05 -31.68
C ARG A 66 -9.37 11.66 -32.82
N VAL A 67 -8.74 10.83 -33.66
CA VAL A 67 -7.98 11.20 -34.87
C VAL A 67 -8.86 10.95 -36.10
#